data_AF-A0A2C9V0Z6-F1
#
_entry.id   AF-A0A2C9V0Z6-F1
#
_cell.length_a   1.000
_cell.length_b   1.000
_cell.length_c   1.000
_cell.angle_alpha   90.00
_cell.angle_beta   90.00
_cell.angle_gamma   90.00
#
_symmetry.space_group_name_H-M   'P 1'
#
loop_
_entity.id
_entity.type
_entity.pdbx_description
1 polymer ?
#
loop_
_entity_poly.entity_id
_entity_poly.type
_entity_poly.pdbx_seq_one_letter_code
_entity_poly.pdbx_strand_id
1 'polypeptide(L)'
;MKGDTIQGFVRKQDTAHFKQLLTEGEIYHILRFIVLPCQRNYRLSRYSYHIKLPDNAFVKELDSTYPKIPFDCFSFLNFKKSYDNETMLPFNR
;
A
#
# COMPACT_ATOMS: atom_id res chain seq x y z
N MET A 1 -9.61 11.61 0.70
CA MET A 1 -9.53 10.28 0.05
C MET A 1 -9.29 9.26 1.14
N LYS A 2 -10.36 8.55 1.56
CA LYS A 2 -10.31 7.51 2.60
C LYS A 2 -10.77 6.23 1.91
N GLY A 3 -9.85 5.29 1.66
CA GLY A 3 -10.20 3.93 1.24
C GLY A 3 -9.67 3.46 -0.12
N ASP A 4 -8.99 4.30 -0.90
CA ASP A 4 -8.65 3.96 -2.29
C ASP A 4 -7.33 3.18 -2.44
N THR A 5 -6.50 3.12 -1.39
CA THR A 5 -5.28 2.31 -1.40
C THR A 5 -5.16 1.45 -0.16
N ILE A 6 -4.62 0.25 -0.34
CA ILE A 6 -4.34 -0.71 0.72
C ILE A 6 -2.97 -1.32 0.49
N GLN A 7 -2.21 -1.52 1.56
CA GLN A 7 -0.93 -2.20 1.47
C GLN A 7 -1.18 -3.71 1.38
N GLY A 8 -0.49 -4.38 0.45
CA GLY A 8 -0.46 -5.83 0.33
C GLY A 8 0.93 -6.40 0.63
N PHE A 9 1.01 -7.65 1.08
CA PHE A 9 2.26 -8.39 1.14
C PHE A 9 2.10 -9.88 0.81
N VAL A 10 3.21 -10.48 0.40
CA VAL A 10 3.37 -11.89 0.09
C VAL A 10 4.40 -12.47 1.05
N ARG A 11 4.28 -13.74 1.45
CA ARG A 11 5.34 -14.40 2.23
C ARG A 11 6.57 -14.63 1.36
N LYS A 12 7.75 -14.62 1.97
CA LYS A 12 9.03 -14.84 1.28
C LYS A 12 9.06 -16.09 0.39
N GLN A 13 8.44 -17.17 0.86
CA GLN A 13 8.36 -18.45 0.15
C GLN A 13 7.52 -18.38 -1.15
N ASP A 14 6.51 -17.51 -1.19
CA ASP A 14 5.58 -17.39 -2.31
C ASP A 14 6.02 -16.25 -3.28
N THR A 15 7.05 -15.47 -2.92
CA THR A 15 7.49 -14.30 -3.70
C THR A 15 7.89 -14.64 -5.13
N ALA A 16 8.52 -15.78 -5.37
CA ALA A 16 8.93 -16.19 -6.72
C ALA A 16 7.74 -16.38 -7.66
N HIS A 17 6.64 -16.97 -7.14
CA HIS A 17 5.40 -17.16 -7.88
C HIS A 17 4.73 -15.82 -8.20
N PHE A 18 4.50 -14.99 -7.18
CA PHE A 18 3.80 -13.71 -7.37
C PHE A 18 4.60 -12.69 -8.18
N LYS A 19 5.95 -12.76 -8.18
CA LYS A 19 6.80 -11.90 -9.01
C LYS A 19 6.58 -12.13 -10.52
N GLN A 20 6.10 -13.31 -10.91
CA GLN A 20 5.75 -13.61 -12.31
C GLN A 20 4.34 -13.13 -12.67
N LEU A 21 3.48 -12.88 -11.67
CA LEU A 21 2.07 -12.53 -11.85
C LEU A 21 1.79 -11.04 -11.68
N LEU A 22 2.58 -10.35 -10.87
CA LEU A 22 2.37 -8.95 -10.50
C LEU A 22 3.51 -8.09 -11.04
N THR A 23 3.15 -7.16 -11.90
CA THR A 23 4.00 -6.11 -12.45
C THR A 23 3.48 -4.76 -11.96
N GLU A 24 4.41 -3.86 -11.62
CA GLU A 24 4.05 -2.50 -11.20
C GLU A 24 3.38 -1.74 -12.35
N GLY A 25 2.32 -1.00 -12.03
CA GLY A 25 1.56 -0.20 -13.01
C GLY A 25 0.40 -0.91 -13.69
N GLU A 26 0.35 -2.25 -13.57
CA GLU A 26 -0.73 -3.05 -14.16
C GLU A 26 -1.94 -3.20 -13.22
N ILE A 27 -3.10 -3.46 -13.82
CA ILE A 27 -4.37 -3.58 -13.09
C ILE A 27 -4.73 -5.06 -12.94
N TYR A 28 -5.03 -5.47 -11.71
CA TYR A 28 -5.35 -6.85 -11.38
C TYR A 28 -6.70 -6.99 -10.68
N HIS A 29 -7.45 -8.03 -11.05
CA HIS A 29 -8.51 -8.56 -10.22
C HIS A 29 -7.92 -9.59 -9.25
N ILE A 30 -7.99 -9.29 -7.95
CA ILE A 30 -7.45 -10.14 -6.89
C ILE A 30 -8.58 -10.65 -6.00
N LEU A 31 -8.64 -11.97 -5.81
CA LEU A 31 -9.61 -12.64 -4.92
C LEU A 31 -8.90 -13.58 -3.93
N ARG A 32 -9.60 -13.95 -2.85
CA ARG A 32 -9.11 -14.88 -1.81
C ARG A 32 -7.88 -14.38 -1.06
N PHE A 33 -7.76 -13.06 -0.88
CA PHE A 33 -6.78 -12.45 0.01
C PHE A 33 -7.24 -12.48 1.47
N ILE A 34 -6.30 -12.31 2.40
CA ILE A 34 -6.56 -12.25 3.84
C ILE A 34 -6.38 -10.81 4.31
N VAL A 35 -7.34 -10.27 5.06
CA VAL A 35 -7.23 -8.93 5.69
C VAL A 35 -6.68 -9.09 7.10
N LEU A 36 -5.67 -8.30 7.45
CA LEU A 36 -5.01 -8.32 8.77
C LEU A 36 -4.91 -6.89 9.34
N PRO A 37 -4.94 -6.71 10.67
CA PRO A 37 -4.72 -5.42 11.29
C PRO A 37 -3.24 -5.02 11.23
N CYS A 38 -2.97 -3.76 10.90
CA CYS A 38 -1.60 -3.21 10.90
C CYS A 38 -1.07 -3.11 12.34
N GLN A 39 0.10 -3.71 12.59
CA GLN A 39 0.80 -3.55 13.87
C GLN A 39 1.35 -2.12 14.00
N ARG A 40 1.14 -1.48 15.16
CA ARG A 40 1.47 -0.06 15.38
C ARG A 40 2.96 0.27 15.21
N ASN A 41 3.84 -0.71 15.41
CA ASN A 41 5.30 -0.50 15.48
C ASN A 41 5.99 -0.54 14.10
N TYR A 42 5.35 -1.07 13.06
CA TYR A 42 5.92 -1.22 11.72
C TYR A 42 4.98 -0.66 10.65
N ARG A 43 4.64 0.63 10.77
CA ARG A 43 3.73 1.31 9.82
C ARG A 43 4.47 1.77 8.57
N LEU A 44 4.50 0.91 7.55
CA LEU A 44 4.83 1.32 6.18
C LEU A 44 3.69 2.15 5.54
N SER A 45 2.46 1.97 6.02
CA SER A 45 1.30 2.76 5.56
C SER A 45 0.50 3.33 6.73
N ARG A 46 -0.26 4.39 6.45
CA ARG A 46 -1.15 5.05 7.43
C ARG A 46 -2.43 4.26 7.70
N TYR A 47 -2.62 3.11 7.05
CA TYR A 47 -3.85 2.33 7.09
C TYR A 47 -3.93 1.41 8.30
N SER A 48 -5.16 1.17 8.76
CA SER A 48 -5.43 0.29 9.93
C SER A 48 -5.37 -1.19 9.57
N TYR A 49 -5.45 -1.51 8.28
CA TYR A 49 -5.45 -2.86 7.76
C TYR A 49 -4.54 -2.96 6.54
N HIS A 50 -4.02 -4.17 6.32
CA HIS A 50 -3.29 -4.56 5.12
C HIS A 50 -3.81 -5.91 4.63
N ILE A 51 -3.54 -6.26 3.38
CA ILE A 51 -3.88 -7.56 2.81
C ILE A 51 -2.64 -8.45 2.73
N LYS A 52 -2.85 -9.75 2.86
CA LYS A 52 -1.88 -10.78 2.57
C LYS A 52 -2.39 -11.63 1.42
N LEU A 53 -1.54 -11.88 0.42
CA LEU A 53 -1.85 -12.84 -0.64
C LEU A 53 -1.33 -14.23 -0.22
N PRO A 54 -2.21 -15.19 0.09
CA PRO A 54 -1.81 -16.59 0.24
C PRO A 54 -1.55 -17.24 -1.13
N ASP A 55 -0.90 -18.40 -1.14
CA ASP A 55 -0.60 -19.18 -2.34
C ASP A 55 -1.85 -19.49 -3.20
N ASN A 56 -3.02 -19.67 -2.59
CA ASN A 56 -4.27 -19.91 -3.29
C ASN A 56 -5.04 -18.63 -3.69
N ALA A 57 -4.41 -17.46 -3.60
CA ALA A 57 -4.99 -16.21 -4.07
C ALA A 57 -5.18 -16.28 -5.59
N PHE A 58 -6.31 -15.77 -6.05
CA PHE A 58 -6.56 -15.65 -7.49
C PHE A 58 -6.12 -14.26 -7.92
N VAL A 59 -5.25 -14.19 -8.93
CA VAL A 59 -4.75 -12.96 -9.54
C VAL A 59 -4.97 -13.06 -11.04
N LYS A 60 -5.69 -12.11 -11.61
CA LYS A 60 -5.91 -12.01 -13.05
C LYS A 60 -5.68 -10.58 -13.51
N GLU A 61 -4.73 -10.40 -14.42
CA GLU A 61 -4.50 -9.11 -15.09
C GLU A 61 -5.74 -8.72 -15.89
N LEU A 62 -6.10 -7.45 -15.81
CA LEU A 62 -7.21 -6.85 -16.55
C LEU A 62 -6.65 -5.98 -17.65
N ASP A 63 -7.29 -6.05 -18.81
CA ASP A 63 -6.91 -5.28 -19.98
C ASP A 63 -7.12 -3.77 -19.73
N SER A 64 -6.29 -2.96 -20.38
CA SER A 64 -6.21 -1.49 -20.25
C SER A 64 -7.51 -0.72 -20.58
N THR A 65 -8.52 -1.43 -21.08
CA THR A 65 -9.85 -0.91 -21.37
C THR A 65 -10.72 -0.70 -20.13
N TYR A 66 -10.29 -1.18 -18.95
CA TYR A 66 -10.98 -0.93 -17.69
C TYR A 66 -10.84 0.52 -17.23
N PRO A 67 -11.94 1.20 -16.84
CA PRO A 67 -11.89 2.61 -16.50
C PRO A 67 -11.19 2.90 -15.16
N LYS A 68 -10.26 3.86 -15.21
CA LYS A 68 -9.95 4.88 -14.18
C LYS A 68 -9.55 4.39 -12.78
N ILE A 69 -8.57 3.49 -12.66
CA ILE A 69 -7.77 3.46 -11.42
C ILE A 69 -6.66 4.51 -11.56
N PRO A 70 -6.59 5.52 -10.68
CA PRO A 70 -5.47 6.46 -10.69
C PRO A 70 -4.17 5.70 -10.48
N PHE A 71 -3.21 5.88 -11.39
CA PHE A 71 -1.89 5.25 -11.30
C PHE A 71 -1.21 5.62 -9.98
N ASP A 72 -1.30 6.89 -9.58
CA ASP A 72 -0.79 7.40 -8.32
C ASP A 72 -1.86 8.14 -7.51
N CYS A 73 -1.75 8.02 -6.19
CA CYS A 73 -2.52 8.79 -5.22
C CYS A 73 -1.57 9.56 -4.30
N PHE A 74 -1.45 10.87 -4.52
CA PHE A 74 -0.62 11.74 -3.69
C PHE A 74 -1.44 12.48 -2.63
N SER A 75 -0.94 12.53 -1.40
CA SER A 75 -1.42 13.47 -0.39
C SER A 75 -0.39 14.57 -0.19
N PHE A 76 -0.65 15.76 -0.70
CA PHE A 76 0.22 16.90 -0.51
C PHE A 76 0.21 17.35 0.97
N LEU A 77 1.40 17.60 1.50
CA LEU A 77 1.55 18.26 2.79
C LEU A 77 1.36 19.76 2.59
N ASN A 78 0.60 20.39 3.48
CA ASN A 78 0.50 21.84 3.50
C ASN A 78 1.79 22.40 4.12
N PHE A 79 2.59 23.10 3.32
CA PHE A 79 3.85 23.73 3.75
C PHE A 79 3.71 24.66 4.96
N LYS A 80 2.53 25.24 5.22
CA LYS A 80 2.31 26.10 6.38
C LYS A 80 2.26 25.31 7.70
N LYS A 81 1.93 24.00 7.66
CA LYS A 81 1.87 23.13 8.84
C LYS A 81 3.20 22.45 9.19
N SER A 82 4.20 22.50 8.32
CA SER A 82 5.50 21.85 8.58
C SER A 82 6.41 22.68 9.52
N TYR A 83 6.22 24.00 9.59
CA TYR A 83 7.00 24.87 10.49
C TYR A 83 6.65 24.70 11.98
N ASP A 84 5.42 24.28 12.30
CA ASP A 84 4.97 24.15 13.69
C ASP A 84 5.50 22.87 14.38
N ASN A 85 6.03 21.90 13.62
CA ASN A 85 6.53 20.63 14.17
C ASN A 85 8.07 20.56 14.32
N GLU A 86 8.82 21.49 13.72
CA GLU A 86 10.30 21.53 13.84
C GLU A 86 10.80 22.47 14.95
N THR A 87 9.92 23.16 15.68
CA THR A 87 10.29 24.12 16.75
C THR A 87 10.44 23.52 18.16
N MET A 88 10.43 22.19 18.32
CA MET A 88 10.55 21.53 19.64
C MET A 88 11.63 20.44 19.69
N LEU A 89 12.86 20.76 19.26
CA LEU A 89 14.05 20.12 19.84
C LEU A 89 14.92 21.21 20.45
N PRO A 90 15.01 21.33 21.80
CA PRO A 90 15.99 22.20 22.39
C PRO A 90 17.37 21.62 22.08
N PHE A 91 18.17 22.37 21.34
CA PHE A 91 19.62 22.18 21.32
C PHE A 91 20.13 22.42 22.74
N ASN A 92 20.31 21.34 23.51
CA ASN A 92 21.11 21.40 24.72
C ASN A 92 22.59 21.52 24.28
N ARG A 93 23.17 22.70 24.54
CA ARG A 93 24.61 22.91 24.61
C ARG A 93 25.18 22.27 25.86
#